data_AF-A0A562LMS1-F1
#
_entry.id   AF-A0A562LMS1-F1
#
_cell.length_a   1.000
_cell.length_b   1.000
_cell.length_c   1.000
_cell.angle_alpha   90.00
_cell.angle_beta   90.00
_cell.angle_gamma   90.00
#
_symmetry.space_group_name_H-M   'P 1'
#
loop_
_entity.id
_entity.type
_entity.pdbx_description
1 polymer ?
#
loop_
_entity_poly.entity_id
_entity_poly.type
_entity_poly.pdbx_seq_one_letter_code
_entity_poly.pdbx_strand_id
1 'polypeptide(L)' 'MKRAWTKNDIDRLVEMLKAEPGFWSAYVDGEVQFKRIEPQISQWIRMVMHRLFPAASYDELTDLLLLLRREVRTQLELEW' A
#
# COMPACT_ATOMS: atom_id res chain seq x y z
N MET A 1 12.63 12.81 -13.83
CA MET A 1 11.28 13.21 -13.37
C MET A 1 10.71 12.04 -12.60
N LYS A 2 10.33 12.22 -11.33
CA LYS A 2 9.59 11.19 -10.58
C LYS A 2 8.19 11.06 -11.18
N ARG A 3 7.70 9.83 -11.39
CA ARG A 3 6.30 9.59 -11.76
C ARG A 3 5.36 10.27 -10.75
N ALA A 4 4.35 10.97 -11.25
CA ALA A 4 3.26 11.45 -10.43
C ALA A 4 2.21 10.34 -10.30
N TRP A 5 2.03 9.81 -9.08
CA TRP A 5 0.99 8.82 -8.79
C TRP A 5 -0.38 9.48 -8.72
N THR A 6 -1.37 8.87 -9.37
CA THR A 6 -2.76 9.35 -9.35
C THR A 6 -3.54 8.71 -8.21
N LYS A 7 -4.67 9.32 -7.81
CA LYS A 7 -5.60 8.71 -6.85
C LYS A 7 -6.05 7.32 -7.32
N ASN A 8 -6.24 7.15 -8.62
CA ASN A 8 -6.66 5.89 -9.22
C ASN A 8 -5.58 4.79 -9.10
N ASP A 9 -4.28 5.14 -9.19
CA ASP A 9 -3.19 4.19 -8.97
C ASP A 9 -3.17 3.68 -7.53
N ILE A 10 -3.42 4.58 -6.57
CA ILE A 10 -3.48 4.26 -5.14
C ILE A 10 -4.72 3.41 -4.83
N ASP A 11 -5.88 3.80 -5.36
CA ASP A 11 -7.14 3.09 -5.13
C ASP A 11 -7.09 1.67 -5.66
N ARG A 12 -6.48 1.47 -6.84
CA ARG A 12 -6.26 0.13 -7.37
C ARG A 12 -5.41 -0.74 -6.44
N LEU A 13 -4.41 -0.18 -5.76
CA LEU A 13 -3.64 -0.93 -4.76
C LEU A 13 -4.45 -1.24 -3.51
N VAL A 14 -5.25 -0.29 -3.03
CA VAL A 14 -6.16 -0.51 -1.89
C VAL A 14 -7.16 -1.62 -2.21
N GLU A 15 -7.75 -1.61 -3.40
CA GLU A 15 -8.67 -2.65 -3.87
C GLU A 15 -8.00 -4.02 -3.92
N MET A 16 -6.79 -4.10 -4.47
CA MET A 16 -6.05 -5.37 -4.48
C MET A 16 -5.80 -5.87 -3.05
N LEU A 17 -5.41 -4.99 -2.12
CA LEU A 17 -5.16 -5.38 -0.73
C LEU A 17 -6.45 -5.84 -0.04
N LYS A 18 -7.58 -5.16 -0.27
CA LYS A 18 -8.90 -5.54 0.25
C LYS A 18 -9.41 -6.85 -0.35
N ALA A 19 -9.02 -7.18 -1.58
CA ALA A 19 -9.36 -8.44 -2.23
C ALA A 19 -8.69 -9.66 -1.59
N GLU A 20 -7.70 -9.47 -0.71
CA GLU A 20 -7.07 -10.50 0.12
C GLU A 20 -7.44 -10.27 1.60
N PRO A 21 -8.59 -10.77 2.09
CA PRO A 21 -9.15 -10.38 3.39
C PRO A 21 -8.21 -10.61 4.58
N GLY A 22 -7.43 -11.70 4.55
CA GLY A 22 -6.44 -11.99 5.59
C GLY A 22 -5.29 -10.97 5.61
N PHE A 23 -4.85 -10.52 4.44
CA PHE A 23 -3.79 -9.51 4.34
C PHE A 23 -4.32 -8.12 4.66
N TRP A 24 -5.55 -7.81 4.24
CA TRP A 24 -6.22 -6.57 4.65
C TRP A 24 -6.33 -6.46 6.17
N SER A 25 -6.88 -7.49 6.85
CA SER A 25 -7.03 -7.48 8.30
C SER A 25 -5.68 -7.28 9.01
N ALA A 26 -4.67 -8.07 8.65
CA ALA A 26 -3.36 -7.99 9.27
C ALA A 26 -2.62 -6.67 8.96
N TYR A 27 -2.84 -6.08 7.78
CA TYR A 27 -2.30 -4.76 7.43
C TYR A 27 -2.94 -3.65 8.27
N VAL A 28 -4.28 -3.64 8.36
CA VAL A 28 -5.04 -2.69 9.19
C VAL A 28 -4.64 -2.80 10.65
N ASP A 29 -4.55 -4.01 11.19
CA ASP A 29 -4.10 -4.24 12.57
C ASP A 29 -2.69 -3.67 12.81
N GLY A 30 -1.79 -3.82 11.84
CA GLY A 30 -0.47 -3.22 11.89
C GLY A 30 -0.51 -1.69 11.92
N GLU A 31 -1.32 -1.07 11.07
CA GLU A 31 -1.48 0.39 11.03
C GLU A 31 -2.13 0.97 12.29
N VAL A 32 -3.14 0.29 12.85
CA VAL A 32 -3.84 0.70 14.08
C VAL A 32 -2.94 0.55 15.31
N GLN A 33 -2.23 -0.58 15.41
CA GLN A 33 -1.41 -0.89 16.59
C GLN A 33 0.00 -0.28 16.52
N PHE A 34 0.28 0.53 15.49
CA PHE A 34 1.62 1.05 15.18
C PHE A 34 2.70 -0.05 15.15
N LYS A 35 2.30 -1.26 14.73
CA LYS A 35 3.18 -2.42 14.64
C LYS A 35 3.83 -2.48 13.28
N ARG A 36 4.98 -3.16 13.23
CA ARG A 36 5.61 -3.50 11.97
C ARG A 36 4.68 -4.43 11.18
N ILE A 37 4.36 -4.05 9.95
CA ILE A 37 3.65 -4.91 9.00
C ILE A 37 4.47 -6.17 8.76
N GLU A 38 3.81 -7.32 8.75
CA GLU A 38 4.48 -8.60 8.57
C GLU A 38 5.27 -8.63 7.23
N PRO A 39 6.47 -9.26 7.22
CA PRO A 39 7.30 -9.31 6.01
C PRO A 39 6.57 -9.92 4.79
N GLN A 40 5.72 -10.92 5.01
CA GLN A 40 4.95 -11.58 3.95
C GLN A 40 3.96 -10.62 3.26
N ILE A 41 3.27 -9.79 4.03
CA ILE A 41 2.32 -8.78 3.53
C ILE A 41 3.10 -7.69 2.79
N SER A 42 4.20 -7.23 3.38
CA SER A 42 5.08 -6.24 2.74
C SER A 42 5.63 -6.73 1.40
N GLN A 43 6.03 -8.01 1.33
CA GLN A 43 6.50 -8.63 0.08
C GLN A 43 5.37 -8.74 -0.95
N TRP A 44 4.18 -9.16 -0.52
CA TRP A 44 3.03 -9.26 -1.41
C TRP A 44 2.65 -7.91 -2.00
N ILE A 45 2.59 -6.85 -1.17
CA ILE A 45 2.32 -5.47 -1.64
C ILE A 45 3.33 -5.06 -2.72
N ARG A 46 4.63 -5.30 -2.49
CA ARG A 46 5.68 -5.01 -3.49
C ARG A 46 5.48 -5.79 -4.78
N MET A 47 5.10 -7.07 -4.70
CA MET A 47 4.82 -7.89 -5.89
C MET A 47 3.63 -7.34 -6.68
N VAL A 48 2.56 -6.93 -6.01
CA VAL A 48 1.39 -6.32 -6.67
C VAL A 48 1.79 -5.02 -7.35
N MET A 49 2.57 -4.17 -6.67
CA MET A 49 3.06 -2.91 -7.22
C MET A 49 3.92 -3.11 -8.47
N HIS A 50 4.85 -4.07 -8.46
CA HIS A 50 5.65 -4.41 -9.64
C HIS A 50 4.79 -4.97 -10.78
N ARG A 51 3.74 -5.74 -10.47
CA ARG A 51 2.82 -6.26 -11.50
C ARG A 51 1.98 -5.15 -12.13
N LEU A 52 1.49 -4.20 -11.34
CA LEU A 52 0.67 -3.09 -11.83
C LEU A 52 1.49 -2.01 -12.52
N PHE A 53 2.72 -1.78 -12.06
CA PHE A 53 3.59 -0.69 -12.53
C PHE A 53 5.00 -1.21 -12.86
N PRO A 54 5.15 -2.07 -13.88
CA PRO A 54 6.43 -2.76 -14.16
C PRO A 54 7.57 -1.82 -14.57
N ALA A 55 7.25 -0.63 -15.09
CA ALA A 55 8.24 0.37 -15.47
C ALA A 55 8.64 1.32 -14.34
N ALA A 56 8.02 1.21 -13.15
CA ALA A 56 8.34 2.08 -12.01
C ALA A 56 9.67 1.65 -11.38
N SER A 57 10.50 2.64 -11.07
CA SER A 57 11.73 2.47 -10.31
C SER A 57 11.47 2.16 -8.84
N TYR A 58 12.49 1.67 -8.13
CA TYR A 58 12.41 1.39 -6.69
C TYR A 58 11.94 2.62 -5.87
N ASP A 59 12.46 3.80 -6.19
CA ASP A 59 12.11 5.04 -5.48
C ASP A 59 10.65 5.42 -5.74
N GLU A 60 10.17 5.28 -6.98
CA GLU A 60 8.77 5.55 -7.31
C GLU A 60 7.83 4.57 -6.60
N LEU A 61 8.21 3.29 -6.49
CA LEU A 61 7.46 2.30 -5.73
C LEU A 61 7.49 2.60 -4.22
N THR A 62 8.61 3.09 -3.69
CA THR A 62 8.68 3.52 -2.29
C THR A 62 7.74 4.72 -2.05
N ASP A 63 7.73 5.70 -2.95
CA ASP A 63 6.80 6.83 -2.89
C ASP A 63 5.33 6.35 -2.94
N LEU A 64 5.01 5.37 -3.80
CA LEU A 64 3.66 4.79 -3.88
C LEU A 64 3.25 4.04 -2.61
N LEU A 65 4.18 3.34 -1.96
CA LEU A 65 3.91 2.62 -0.71
C LEU A 65 3.54 3.59 0.42
N LEU A 66 4.20 4.76 0.48
CA LEU A 66 3.86 5.82 1.44
C LEU A 66 2.46 6.39 1.17
N LEU A 67 2.09 6.56 -0.10
CA LEU A 67 0.75 7.01 -0.49
C LEU A 67 -0.33 5.99 -0.17
N LEU A 68 -0.08 4.69 -0.41
CA LEU A 68 -0.96 3.60 0.00
C LEU A 68 -1.21 3.63 1.51
N ARG A 69 -0.15 3.73 2.30
CA ARG A 69 -0.26 3.80 3.77
C ARG A 69 -1.11 4.99 4.20
N ARG A 70 -0.85 6.17 3.63
CA ARG A 70 -1.62 7.39 3.89
C ARG A 70 -3.10 7.22 3.57
N GLU A 71 -3.40 6.64 2.41
CA GLU A 71 -4.78 6.41 1.97
C GLU A 71 -5.50 5.43 2.90
N VAL A 72 -4.86 4.32 3.28
CA VAL A 72 -5.45 3.36 4.22
C VAL A 72 -5.72 4.03 5.57
N ARG A 73 -4.76 4.78 6.12
CA ARG A 73 -4.97 5.52 7.39
C ARG A 73 -6.10 6.54 7.28
N THR A 74 -6.23 7.21 6.14
CA THR A 74 -7.32 8.16 5.87
C THR A 74 -8.68 7.45 5.85
N GLN A 75 -8.78 6.29 5.19
CA GLN A 75 -10.00 5.49 5.15
C GLN A 75 -10.39 4.90 6.52
N LEU A 76 -9.42 4.74 7.43
CA LEU A 76 -9.61 4.25 8.78
C LEU A 76 -9.79 5.37 9.82
N GLU A 77 -9.79 6.64 9.39
CA GLU A 77 -9.86 7.81 10.27
C GLU A 77 -8.77 7.82 11.36
N LEU A 78 -7.59 7.26 11.06
CA LEU A 78 -6.45 7.26 11.96
C LEU A 78 -5.72 8.60 11.86
N GLU A 79 -5.67 9.35 12.97
CA GLU A 79 -4.93 10.61 13.07
C GLU A 79 -3.41 10.42 12.81
N TRP A 80 -2.74 11.52 12.45
CA TRP A 80 -1.35 11.57 12.02
C TRP A 80 -0.35 11.49 13.18
#